data_AF-A0A524C251-F1
#
_entry.id   AF-A0A524C251-F1
#
_cell.length_a   1.000
_cell.length_b   1.000
_cell.length_c   1.000
_cell.angle_alpha   90.00
_cell.angle_beta   90.00
_cell.angle_gamma   90.00
#
_symmetry.space_group_name_H-M   'P 1'
#
loop_
_entity.id
_entity.type
_entity.pdbx_description
1 polymer ?
#
loop_
_entity_poly.entity_id
_entity_poly.type
_entity_poly.pdbx_seq_one_letter_code
_entity_poly.pdbx_strand_id
1 'polypeptide(L)'
;MRVIGVDPGSKSFDFFGLDEDNIILDTAVPTKDLMREPKKFITIINAVREDKEIDSMVAPSGFGLPLKKVNEIDEEDIFYTLLKFEEKETEKLLGLGSILRLIKEENIPGIIVPGVKHLPTIPKYR
;
A
#
# COMPACT_ATOMS: atom_id res chain seq x y z
N MET A 1 19.44 4.56 5.23
CA MET A 1 18.01 4.81 5.02
C MET A 1 17.33 3.46 4.79
N ARG A 2 16.28 3.16 5.56
CA ARG A 2 15.54 1.91 5.52
C ARG A 2 14.16 2.14 4.91
N VAL A 3 13.92 1.63 3.71
CA VAL A 3 12.70 1.89 2.94
C VAL A 3 12.07 0.63 2.40
N ILE A 4 10.74 0.67 2.19
CA ILE A 4 9.97 -0.42 1.60
C ILE A 4 9.11 0.10 0.45
N GLY A 5 9.12 -0.61 -0.67
CA GLY A 5 8.16 -0.48 -1.76
C GLY A 5 7.16 -1.63 -1.70
N VAL A 6 5.87 -1.29 -1.87
CA VAL A 6 4.81 -2.29 -2.06
C VAL A 6 4.14 -2.05 -3.40
N ASP A 7 4.14 -3.06 -4.26
CA ASP A 7 3.43 -3.05 -5.53
C ASP A 7 2.17 -3.94 -5.46
N PRO A 8 0.97 -3.35 -5.31
CA PRO A 8 -0.28 -4.12 -5.27
C PRO A 8 -0.71 -4.56 -6.66
N GLY A 9 -0.49 -5.83 -6.99
CA GLY A 9 -0.99 -6.46 -8.21
C GLY A 9 -2.33 -7.18 -8.04
N SER A 10 -2.94 -7.53 -9.18
CA SER A 10 -4.18 -8.33 -9.19
C SER A 10 -3.97 -9.80 -8.78
N LYS A 11 -2.75 -10.31 -8.93
CA LYS A 11 -2.35 -11.69 -8.62
C LYS A 11 -1.53 -11.80 -7.34
N SER A 12 -0.55 -10.91 -7.15
CA SER A 12 0.31 -10.82 -5.97
C SER A 12 0.45 -9.38 -5.52
N PHE A 13 0.81 -9.20 -4.25
CA PHE A 13 1.45 -8.00 -3.77
C PHE A 13 2.93 -8.31 -3.62
N ASP A 14 3.76 -7.48 -4.23
CA ASP A 14 5.20 -7.64 -4.18
C ASP A 14 5.75 -6.61 -3.19
N PHE A 15 6.63 -7.08 -2.31
CA PHE A 15 7.25 -6.31 -1.25
C PHE A 15 8.75 -6.31 -1.46
N PHE A 16 9.34 -5.13 -1.54
CA PHE A 16 10.77 -4.97 -1.69
C PHE A 16 11.29 -3.94 -0.70
N GLY A 17 12.36 -4.26 0.02
CA GLY A 17 12.89 -3.42 1.07
C GLY A 17 14.40 -3.32 1.03
N LEU A 18 14.91 -2.12 1.30
CA LEU A 18 16.33 -1.79 1.35
C LEU A 18 16.70 -1.17 2.70
N ASP A 19 17.86 -1.53 3.24
CA ASP A 19 18.58 -0.73 4.24
C ASP A 19 19.93 -0.31 3.66
N GLU A 20 20.02 0.96 3.29
CA GLU A 20 21.03 1.47 2.36
C GLU A 20 21.03 0.65 1.06
N ASP A 21 22.09 -0.09 0.78
CA ASP A 21 22.24 -0.94 -0.41
C ASP A 21 21.90 -2.42 -0.15
N ASN A 22 21.52 -2.78 1.08
CA ASN A 22 21.23 -4.17 1.45
C ASN A 22 19.76 -4.49 1.30
N ILE A 23 19.46 -5.61 0.62
CA ILE A 23 18.09 -6.13 0.53
C ILE A 23 17.69 -6.73 1.88
N ILE A 24 16.61 -6.21 2.46
CA ILE A 24 16.03 -6.66 3.75
C ILE A 24 14.68 -7.36 3.58
N LEU A 25 14.04 -7.19 2.43
CA LEU A 25 12.76 -7.77 2.09
C LEU A 25 12.69 -7.97 0.57
N ASP A 26 12.40 -9.17 0.13
CA ASP A 26 12.10 -9.48 -1.27
C ASP A 26 11.14 -10.67 -1.27
N THR A 27 9.84 -10.38 -1.34
CA THR A 27 8.81 -11.41 -1.27
C THR A 27 7.56 -10.99 -2.00
N ALA A 28 6.82 -11.99 -2.50
CA ALA A 28 5.55 -11.83 -3.18
C ALA A 28 4.49 -12.66 -2.46
N VAL A 29 3.33 -12.05 -2.18
CA VAL A 29 2.21 -12.74 -1.52
C VAL A 29 0.98 -12.70 -2.42
N PRO A 30 0.27 -13.83 -2.63
CA PRO A 30 -0.93 -13.82 -3.45
C PRO A 30 -1.96 -12.82 -2.93
N THR A 31 -2.51 -11.99 -3.83
CA THR A 31 -3.48 -10.95 -3.49
C THR A 31 -4.67 -11.54 -2.74
N LYS A 32 -5.19 -12.69 -3.18
CA LYS A 32 -6.29 -13.40 -2.52
C LYS A 32 -6.02 -13.70 -1.03
N ASP A 33 -4.78 -13.98 -0.66
CA ASP A 33 -4.43 -14.34 0.71
C ASP A 33 -4.37 -13.11 1.60
N LEU A 34 -3.85 -11.99 1.08
CA LEU A 34 -3.89 -10.69 1.76
C LEU A 34 -5.30 -10.12 1.85
N MET A 35 -6.15 -10.32 0.85
CA MET A 35 -7.54 -9.86 0.91
C MET A 35 -8.34 -10.67 1.95
N ARG A 36 -8.08 -11.97 2.07
CA ARG A 36 -8.70 -12.83 3.09
C ARG A 36 -8.17 -12.54 4.49
N GLU A 37 -6.89 -12.18 4.62
CA GLU A 37 -6.24 -11.93 5.90
C GLU A 37 -5.32 -10.70 5.83
N PRO A 38 -5.88 -9.48 5.88
CA PRO A 38 -5.12 -8.22 5.76
C PRO A 38 -3.99 -8.06 6.77
N LYS A 39 -4.11 -8.66 7.95
CA LYS A 39 -3.08 -8.63 9.01
C LYS A 39 -1.73 -9.23 8.56
N LYS A 40 -1.73 -10.15 7.59
CA LYS A 40 -0.48 -10.68 7.02
C LYS A 40 0.42 -9.59 6.44
N PHE A 41 -0.17 -8.52 5.89
CA PHE A 41 0.59 -7.36 5.44
C PHE A 41 1.43 -6.79 6.58
N ILE A 42 0.81 -6.54 7.73
CA ILE A 42 1.47 -5.99 8.92
C ILE A 42 2.52 -6.95 9.45
N THR A 43 2.25 -8.26 9.47
CA THR A 43 3.24 -9.27 9.86
C THR A 43 4.51 -9.20 9.01
N ILE A 44 4.38 -9.04 7.69
CA ILE A 44 5.53 -8.93 6.78
C ILE A 44 6.34 -7.66 7.07
N ILE A 45 5.66 -6.53 7.26
CA ILE A 45 6.31 -5.25 7.55
C ILE A 45 7.00 -5.28 8.92
N ASN A 46 6.36 -5.87 9.94
CA ASN A 46 6.92 -5.95 11.29
C ASN A 46 8.16 -6.85 11.34
N ALA A 47 8.20 -7.95 10.57
CA ALA A 47 9.37 -8.83 10.50
C ALA A 47 10.66 -8.10 10.09
N VAL A 48 10.55 -6.99 9.35
CA VAL A 48 11.69 -6.15 8.96
C VAL A 48 11.79 -4.86 9.77
N ARG A 49 10.94 -4.65 10.77
CA ARG A 49 11.02 -3.51 11.70
C ARG A 49 11.56 -3.89 13.08
N GLU A 50 11.57 -5.18 13.42
CA GLU A 50 12.00 -5.69 14.74
C GLU A 50 13.37 -5.17 15.17
N ASP A 51 14.37 -5.16 14.27
CA ASP A 51 15.73 -4.75 14.61
C ASP A 51 15.97 -3.23 14.51
N LYS A 52 15.20 -2.54 13.65
CA LYS A 52 15.36 -1.12 13.34
C LYS A 52 14.12 -0.64 12.59
N GLU A 53 13.57 0.49 13.02
CA GLU A 53 12.41 1.12 12.36
C GLU A 53 12.68 1.45 10.89
N ILE A 54 11.62 1.45 10.09
CA ILE A 54 11.67 1.91 8.70
C ILE A 54 11.52 3.42 8.65
N ASP A 55 12.26 4.07 7.75
CA ASP A 55 12.15 5.52 7.53
C ASP A 55 10.91 5.87 6.70
N SER A 56 10.57 5.04 5.72
CA SER A 56 9.38 5.23 4.88
C SER A 56 8.96 3.96 4.14
N MET A 57 7.67 3.85 3.85
CA MET A 57 7.10 2.81 2.98
C MET A 57 6.21 3.44 1.90
N VAL A 58 6.36 3.03 0.65
CA VAL A 58 5.33 3.27 -0.37
C VAL A 58 4.17 2.32 -0.07
N ALA A 59 3.06 2.89 0.40
CA ALA A 59 1.86 2.14 0.72
C ALA A 59 1.13 1.74 -0.57
N PRO A 60 0.37 0.61 -0.56
CA PRO A 60 -0.39 0.19 -1.72
C PRO A 60 -1.42 1.27 -2.10
N SER A 61 -1.32 1.77 -3.33
CA SER A 61 -1.98 3.01 -3.74
C SER A 61 -3.21 2.80 -4.63
N GLY A 62 -3.52 1.59 -5.10
CA GLY A 62 -4.71 1.32 -5.92
C GLY A 62 -4.83 2.28 -7.13
N PHE A 63 -5.92 3.02 -7.22
CA PHE A 63 -6.12 4.06 -8.25
C PHE A 63 -5.29 5.34 -8.04
N GLY A 64 -4.55 5.40 -6.94
CA GLY A 64 -3.71 6.50 -6.49
C GLY A 64 -4.50 7.62 -5.83
N LEU A 65 -3.76 8.47 -5.11
CA LEU A 65 -4.18 9.78 -4.61
C LEU A 65 -3.09 10.80 -4.91
N PRO A 66 -3.34 12.12 -4.81
CA PRO A 66 -2.26 13.07 -4.57
C PRO A 66 -1.34 12.59 -3.44
N LEU A 67 -0.05 12.94 -3.52
CA LEU A 67 0.95 12.48 -2.54
C LEU A 67 0.49 12.80 -1.11
N LYS A 68 0.28 11.76 -0.29
CA LYS A 68 -0.30 11.90 1.05
C LYS A 68 0.23 10.83 2.00
N LYS A 69 0.46 11.17 3.26
CA LYS A 69 0.84 10.18 4.28
C LYS A 69 -0.38 9.35 4.66
N VAL A 70 -0.20 8.05 4.91
CA VAL A 70 -1.30 7.16 5.31
C VAL A 70 -1.96 7.62 6.61
N ASN A 71 -1.21 8.19 7.55
CA ASN A 71 -1.79 8.72 8.79
C ASN A 71 -2.72 9.93 8.59
N GLU A 72 -2.60 10.63 7.45
CA GLU A 72 -3.39 11.81 7.11
C GLU A 72 -4.61 11.47 6.25
N ILE A 73 -4.74 10.23 5.76
CA ILE A 73 -5.88 9.84 4.91
C ILE A 73 -7.13 9.61 5.76
N ASP A 74 -8.27 9.96 5.20
CA ASP A 74 -9.60 9.70 5.74
C ASP A 74 -10.34 8.60 4.95
N GLU A 75 -11.60 8.36 5.30
CA GLU A 75 -12.42 7.35 4.63
C GLU A 75 -12.78 7.73 3.19
N GLU A 76 -12.81 9.02 2.86
CA GLU A 76 -13.06 9.51 1.50
C GLU A 76 -11.82 9.26 0.62
N ASP A 77 -10.63 9.52 1.14
CA ASP A 77 -9.36 9.16 0.50
C ASP A 77 -9.25 7.66 0.27
N ILE A 78 -9.60 6.84 1.27
CA ILE A 78 -9.64 5.38 1.11
C ILE A 78 -10.62 5.01 0.00
N PHE A 79 -11.81 5.62 -0.03
CA PHE A 79 -12.78 5.39 -1.10
C PHE A 79 -12.20 5.74 -2.49
N TYR A 80 -11.53 6.88 -2.65
CA TYR A 80 -10.89 7.27 -3.92
C TYR A 80 -9.69 6.42 -4.31
N THR A 81 -8.98 5.87 -3.33
CA THR A 81 -7.90 4.91 -3.56
C THR A 81 -8.46 3.60 -4.14
N LEU A 82 -9.67 3.24 -3.72
CA LEU A 82 -10.36 2.00 -4.10
C LEU A 82 -11.19 2.12 -5.37
N LEU A 83 -11.79 3.29 -5.68
CA LEU A 83 -12.70 3.58 -6.82
C LEU A 83 -13.43 2.32 -7.34
N LYS A 84 -14.54 2.00 -6.66
CA LYS A 84 -15.37 0.81 -6.90
C LYS A 84 -16.01 0.86 -8.29
N PHE A 85 -15.84 -0.16 -9.13
CA PHE A 85 -16.60 -0.28 -10.38
C PHE A 85 -17.68 -1.37 -10.33
N GLU A 86 -17.51 -2.47 -9.58
CA GLU A 86 -18.52 -3.55 -9.51
C GLU A 86 -18.62 -4.28 -8.15
N GLU A 87 -19.78 -4.88 -7.85
CA GLU A 87 -20.04 -5.60 -6.58
C GLU A 87 -19.04 -6.72 -6.26
N LYS A 88 -18.52 -7.42 -7.28
CA LYS A 88 -17.48 -8.46 -7.12
C LYS A 88 -16.11 -7.91 -6.74
N GLU A 89 -15.85 -6.64 -7.01
CA GLU A 89 -14.61 -5.98 -6.59
C GLU A 89 -14.69 -5.54 -5.12
N THR A 90 -15.89 -5.44 -4.54
CA THR A 90 -16.10 -5.00 -3.16
C THR A 90 -15.31 -5.83 -2.15
N GLU A 91 -15.24 -7.17 -2.30
CA GLU A 91 -14.47 -8.03 -1.38
C GLU A 91 -12.95 -7.79 -1.47
N LYS A 92 -12.41 -7.58 -2.67
CA LYS A 92 -10.98 -7.25 -2.86
C LYS A 92 -10.68 -5.82 -2.39
N LEU A 93 -11.61 -4.89 -2.61
CA LEU A 93 -11.46 -3.49 -2.21
C LEU A 93 -11.61 -3.31 -0.69
N LEU A 94 -12.40 -4.17 -0.02
CA LEU A 94 -12.44 -4.28 1.43
C LEU A 94 -11.07 -4.67 1.99
N GLY A 95 -10.32 -5.55 1.31
CA GLY A 95 -8.99 -5.97 1.73
C GLY A 95 -7.96 -4.84 1.67
N LEU A 96 -7.82 -4.13 0.55
CA LEU A 96 -6.88 -3.00 0.44
C LEU A 96 -7.25 -1.86 1.41
N GLY A 97 -8.52 -1.51 1.53
CA GLY A 97 -8.96 -0.52 2.52
C GLY A 97 -8.64 -0.96 3.97
N SER A 98 -8.77 -2.24 4.28
CA SER A 98 -8.39 -2.79 5.59
C SER A 98 -6.88 -2.69 5.83
N ILE A 99 -6.06 -2.97 4.81
CA ILE A 99 -4.60 -2.81 4.88
C ILE A 99 -4.24 -1.35 5.20
N LEU A 100 -4.83 -0.37 4.51
CA LEU A 100 -4.56 1.05 4.77
C LEU A 100 -4.94 1.48 6.19
N ARG A 101 -6.07 0.98 6.71
CA ARG A 101 -6.46 1.23 8.10
C ARG A 101 -5.49 0.60 9.10
N LEU A 102 -5.02 -0.62 8.84
CA LEU A 102 -4.03 -1.28 9.69
C LEU A 102 -2.67 -0.54 9.68
N ILE A 103 -2.22 -0.05 8.52
CA ILE A 103 -1.00 0.78 8.43
C ILE A 103 -1.13 2.02 9.33
N LYS A 104 -2.30 2.66 9.30
CA LYS A 104 -2.61 3.83 10.13
C LYS A 104 -2.67 3.48 11.62
N GLU A 105 -3.33 2.38 11.98
CA GLU A 105 -3.45 1.89 13.36
C GLU A 105 -2.08 1.56 13.98
N GLU A 106 -1.19 0.92 13.21
CA GLU A 106 0.16 0.51 13.62
C GLU A 106 1.20 1.63 13.49
N ASN A 107 0.78 2.85 13.10
CA ASN A 107 1.63 4.01 12.88
C ASN A 107 2.84 3.73 11.96
N ILE A 108 2.65 2.86 10.95
CA ILE A 108 3.68 2.57 9.96
C ILE A 108 3.87 3.82 9.08
N PRO A 109 5.13 4.26 8.81
CA PRO A 109 5.43 5.48 8.04
C PRO A 109 5.15 5.30 6.53
N GLY A 110 3.89 5.06 6.18
CA GLY A 110 3.41 4.85 4.82
C GLY A 110 3.06 6.14 4.08
N ILE A 111 3.37 6.18 2.80
CA ILE A 111 3.02 7.25 1.87
C ILE A 111 2.26 6.65 0.68
N ILE A 112 1.09 7.21 0.37
CA ILE A 112 0.37 6.89 -0.86
C ILE A 112 0.95 7.75 -1.99
N VAL A 113 1.32 7.09 -3.08
CA VAL A 113 1.91 7.74 -4.26
C VAL A 113 0.86 8.06 -5.33
N PRO A 114 1.12 9.08 -6.17
CA PRO A 114 0.23 9.43 -7.26
C PRO A 114 0.15 8.35 -8.33
N GLY A 115 -1.08 7.91 -8.64
CA GLY A 115 -1.37 7.18 -9.87
C GLY A 115 -1.15 8.04 -11.11
N VAL A 116 -0.97 7.42 -12.28
CA VAL A 116 -0.66 8.10 -13.55
C VAL A 116 -1.61 9.27 -13.85
N LYS A 117 -2.91 9.14 -13.53
CA LYS A 117 -3.92 10.21 -13.74
C LYS A 117 -3.62 11.52 -13.00
N HIS A 118 -2.79 11.48 -11.97
CA HIS A 118 -2.42 12.65 -11.17
C HIS A 118 -1.14 13.33 -11.67
N LEU A 119 -0.41 12.73 -12.62
CA LEU A 119 0.83 13.32 -13.12
C LEU A 119 0.53 14.56 -13.98
N PRO A 120 1.25 15.67 -13.80
CA PRO A 120 0.95 16.95 -14.47
C PRO A 120 1.14 16.89 -15.99
N THR A 121 1.91 15.91 -16.47
CA THR A 121 2.15 15.66 -17.89
C THR A 121 1.02 14.89 -18.58
N ILE A 122 0.05 14.39 -17.81
CA ILE A 122 -1.09 13.63 -18.33
C ILE A 122 -2.27 14.56 -18.63
N PRO A 123 -2.84 14.54 -19.85
CA PRO A 123 -4.03 15.33 -20.19
C PRO A 123 -5.23 14.99 -19.31
N LYS A 124 -6.05 16.02 -18.99
CA LYS A 124 -7.21 15.89 -18.10
C LYS A 124 -8.37 15.05 -18.66
N TYR A 125 -8.45 14.89 -19.99
CA TYR A 125 -9.48 14.13 -20.67
C TYR A 125 -8.88 12.86 -21.30
N ARG A 126 -9.52 11.72 -21.03
CA ARG A 126 -9.26 10.41 -21.64
C ARG A 126 -10.59 9.72 -21.93
#